data_AF-A0A925K3N6-F1
#
_entry.id   AF-A0A925K3N6-F1
#
_cell.length_a   1.000
_cell.length_b   1.000
_cell.length_c   1.000
_cell.angle_alpha   90.00
_cell.angle_beta   90.00
_cell.angle_gamma   90.00
#
_symmetry.space_group_name_H-M   'P 1'
#
loop_
_entity.id
_entity.type
_entity.pdbx_description
1 polymer ?
#
loop_
_entity_poly.entity_id
_entity_poly.type
_entity_poly.pdbx_seq_one_letter_code
_entity_poly.pdbx_strand_id
1 'polypeptide(L)'
;MKKTLTLLLSVAVIGITSCKKEALPVHENTKGDPVVLIERKTNTPFVLFQKPATIQQTTENGELKDYLGRSYDTQNTSVGNPEGIRFPVIDVEKLFTDNPNYFLNIQHNSTEATSFSFSDFERYEMKSAETQTTTGGFGLNLGLFKIGAKSKFASAFSSNTVNQTNRIFGELNVTVKDASYEMLASSNVANQVKDKYLATSFLGELYNTTPFELIENFGYFLITKFNSGGRANALYTGINTQTSSSETKESGTDASINASFTLNTSTGGSLDFGIGNTNAQTVATSNNISQFHVSVKTYGGGYGFGSFTTPKSIETANVDLGGWLSSLNDQTTHVPISFQNLRPLGDFIHETNFRQYLLSVLQAKNDPNQTTPIYNSFLVPQLYVYLSWGGVVQENGESLTLIRYRIDFRGRFGGEYYPLYGGDFTMRSTDDVMAKLTAEMALYQTQNPFFGNLQVNFAGWDDPDPTGERFPEWFNIQLNNLKKYTSPNGITYLLDATTMKGYSFFGDYLLDTYAIRTQVNAMPAVTATPVLSNYSIYGL
;
A
#
# COMPACT_ATOMS: atom_id res chain seq x y z
N MET A 1 -84.20 17.98 -9.38
CA MET A 1 -83.12 16.98 -9.45
C MET A 1 -81.80 17.67 -9.07
N LYS A 2 -81.05 17.06 -8.11
CA LYS A 2 -79.60 17.22 -7.76
C LYS A 2 -79.01 18.65 -7.78
N LYS A 3 -78.82 19.32 -6.62
CA LYS A 3 -77.68 19.28 -5.66
C LYS A 3 -76.39 19.98 -6.13
N THR A 4 -76.02 21.04 -5.37
CA THR A 4 -74.66 21.56 -5.00
C THR A 4 -73.75 22.04 -6.15
N LEU A 5 -73.02 23.16 -6.07
CA LEU A 5 -72.11 23.60 -5.01
C LEU A 5 -71.77 25.09 -5.19
N THR A 6 -71.71 25.81 -4.07
CA THR A 6 -71.36 27.22 -3.90
C THR A 6 -69.86 27.47 -4.12
N LEU A 7 -69.46 28.60 -4.74
CA LEU A 7 -68.52 29.55 -4.11
C LEU A 7 -68.42 30.88 -4.88
N LEU A 8 -68.76 31.97 -4.18
CA LEU A 8 -68.37 33.35 -4.49
C LEU A 8 -66.85 33.50 -4.29
N LEU A 9 -66.15 34.29 -5.10
CA LEU A 9 -66.02 35.75 -4.92
C LEU A 9 -64.89 36.28 -5.81
N SER A 10 -65.16 37.47 -6.33
CA SER A 10 -64.45 38.25 -7.32
C SER A 10 -63.03 38.68 -6.94
N VAL A 11 -62.17 38.67 -7.96
CA VAL A 11 -60.80 39.19 -8.00
C VAL A 11 -60.83 40.68 -8.40
N ALA A 12 -60.10 41.54 -7.67
CA ALA A 12 -59.16 42.57 -8.18
C ALA A 12 -58.74 43.56 -7.07
N VAL A 13 -57.47 43.55 -6.64
CA VAL A 13 -56.38 44.55 -6.90
C VAL A 13 -56.54 45.83 -6.05
N ILE A 14 -55.63 46.23 -5.15
CA ILE A 14 -54.32 46.94 -5.27
C ILE A 14 -53.71 46.89 -3.84
N GLY A 15 -52.42 46.80 -3.51
CA GLY A 15 -51.12 46.78 -4.18
C GLY A 15 -50.08 47.05 -3.08
N ILE A 16 -48.98 46.28 -3.01
CA ILE A 16 -47.81 46.62 -2.19
C ILE A 16 -46.57 46.23 -2.99
N THR A 17 -45.74 47.24 -3.24
CA THR A 17 -44.40 47.13 -3.84
C THR A 17 -43.51 46.25 -2.96
N SER A 18 -43.17 45.07 -3.46
CA SER A 18 -42.14 44.23 -2.86
C SER A 18 -40.75 44.83 -3.18
N CYS A 19 -40.08 45.32 -2.14
CA CYS A 19 -38.63 45.54 -2.18
C CYS A 19 -37.96 44.20 -2.52
N LYS A 20 -37.21 44.20 -3.63
CA LYS A 20 -36.30 43.13 -4.01
C LYS A 20 -35.38 42.83 -2.82
N LYS A 21 -35.47 41.63 -2.24
CA LYS A 21 -34.32 41.02 -1.57
C LYS A 21 -33.38 40.58 -2.68
N GLU A 22 -32.27 41.30 -2.84
CA GLU A 22 -31.15 40.78 -3.60
C GLU A 22 -30.72 39.47 -2.92
N ALA A 23 -30.90 38.36 -3.63
CA ALA A 23 -30.29 37.10 -3.25
C ALA A 23 -28.77 37.28 -3.35
N LEU A 24 -28.06 36.99 -2.27
CA LEU A 24 -26.61 36.87 -2.31
C LEU A 24 -26.23 35.83 -3.37
N PRO A 25 -25.16 36.06 -4.15
CA PRO A 25 -24.79 35.17 -5.23
C PRO A 25 -24.49 33.78 -4.68
N VAL A 26 -25.16 32.79 -5.25
CA VAL A 26 -24.78 31.38 -5.13
C VAL A 26 -23.37 31.28 -5.72
N HIS A 27 -22.35 31.16 -4.87
CA HIS A 27 -20.99 31.00 -5.33
C HIS A 27 -20.81 29.60 -5.91
N GLU A 28 -20.61 29.56 -7.22
CA GLU A 28 -20.11 28.38 -7.93
C GLU A 28 -18.79 27.91 -7.28
N ASN A 29 -18.71 26.59 -7.04
CA ASN A 29 -17.48 25.89 -6.71
C ASN A 29 -16.46 26.08 -7.82
N THR A 30 -15.67 27.16 -7.73
CA THR A 30 -14.47 27.31 -8.55
C THR A 30 -13.34 26.59 -7.86
N LYS A 31 -12.86 25.51 -8.49
CA LYS A 31 -11.53 24.94 -8.27
C LYS A 31 -10.46 25.98 -8.66
N GLY A 32 -10.36 27.06 -7.88
CA GLY A 32 -9.27 28.03 -7.94
C GLY A 32 -8.14 27.61 -7.00
N ASP A 33 -6.95 28.16 -7.20
CA ASP A 33 -5.86 28.06 -6.23
C ASP A 33 -6.35 28.59 -4.86
N PRO A 34 -6.00 27.92 -3.75
CA PRO A 34 -6.49 28.30 -2.44
C PRO A 34 -6.00 29.70 -2.07
N VAL A 35 -6.87 30.51 -1.45
CA VAL A 35 -6.57 31.91 -1.13
C VAL A 35 -5.70 31.96 0.13
N VAL A 36 -4.53 32.59 0.05
CA VAL A 36 -3.65 32.75 1.22
C VAL A 36 -4.29 33.73 2.22
N LEU A 37 -4.55 33.25 3.43
CA LEU A 37 -5.05 34.08 4.55
C LEU A 37 -3.89 34.64 5.38
N ILE A 38 -2.92 33.78 5.69
CA ILE A 38 -1.76 34.12 6.50
C ILE A 38 -0.53 33.48 5.87
N GLU A 39 0.47 34.30 5.57
CA GLU A 39 1.77 33.84 5.09
C GLU A 39 2.53 33.07 6.16
N ARG A 40 3.40 32.15 5.74
CA ARG A 40 4.31 31.43 6.63
C ARG A 40 5.17 32.43 7.41
N LYS A 41 5.22 32.29 8.74
CA LYS A 41 5.90 33.26 9.64
C LYS A 41 7.41 33.01 9.83
N THR A 42 7.94 31.95 9.22
CA THR A 42 9.37 31.60 9.28
C THR A 42 10.01 31.62 7.91
N ASN A 43 11.25 32.11 7.85
CA ASN A 43 12.08 32.13 6.65
C ASN A 43 12.93 30.86 6.48
N THR A 44 12.74 29.85 7.33
CA THR A 44 13.43 28.56 7.19
C THR A 44 13.05 27.89 5.86
N PRO A 45 14.03 27.45 5.04
CA PRO A 45 13.76 26.78 3.77
C PRO A 45 12.90 25.53 3.93
N PHE A 46 12.07 25.25 2.92
CA PHE A 46 11.36 23.97 2.82
C PHE A 46 12.33 22.87 2.39
N VAL A 47 12.97 22.21 3.37
CA VAL A 47 13.68 20.96 3.10
C VAL A 47 12.64 19.84 3.16
N LEU A 48 12.07 19.48 2.01
CA LEU A 48 10.99 18.50 1.95
C LEU A 48 11.48 17.06 2.06
N PHE A 49 12.77 16.81 1.92
CA PHE A 49 13.42 15.52 2.14
C PHE A 49 14.92 15.72 2.27
N GLN A 50 15.60 14.73 2.88
CA GLN A 50 17.05 14.61 2.81
C GLN A 50 17.39 13.22 2.30
N LYS A 51 18.13 13.15 1.18
CA LYS A 51 18.67 11.87 0.75
C LYS A 51 19.69 11.41 1.80
N PRO A 52 19.52 10.21 2.39
CA PRO A 52 20.55 9.69 3.27
C PRO A 52 21.88 9.59 2.50
N ALA A 53 23.00 9.75 3.20
CA ALA A 53 24.31 9.46 2.63
C ALA A 53 24.31 8.03 2.07
N THR A 54 24.92 7.82 0.91
CA THR A 54 24.92 6.55 0.17
C THR A 54 25.18 5.39 1.12
N ILE A 55 24.14 4.59 1.37
CA ILE A 55 24.28 3.34 2.11
C ILE A 55 25.05 2.42 1.18
N GLN A 56 26.30 2.11 1.51
CA GLN A 56 27.05 1.07 0.82
C GLN A 56 26.27 -0.23 1.00
N GLN A 57 25.66 -0.71 -0.09
CA GLN A 57 25.19 -2.09 -0.13
C GLN A 57 26.42 -2.98 -0.10
N THR A 58 26.57 -3.77 0.95
CA THR A 58 27.40 -4.97 0.87
C THR A 58 26.61 -5.99 0.06
N THR A 59 27.00 -6.16 -1.20
CA THR A 59 26.57 -7.26 -2.08
C THR A 59 27.27 -8.57 -1.71
N GLU A 60 27.34 -8.89 -0.42
CA GLU A 60 27.61 -10.27 -0.03
C GLU A 60 26.29 -11.03 -0.13
N ASN A 61 26.33 -12.24 -0.70
CA ASN A 61 25.23 -13.18 -0.57
C ASN A 61 25.07 -13.45 0.93
N GLY A 62 24.17 -12.71 1.57
CA GLY A 62 23.83 -12.88 2.98
C GLY A 62 23.35 -14.29 3.25
N GLU A 63 23.35 -14.69 4.52
CA GLU A 63 22.81 -15.98 4.92
C GLU A 63 21.33 -16.06 4.53
N LEU A 64 20.81 -17.27 4.25
CA LEU A 64 19.41 -17.43 3.86
C LEU A 64 18.44 -16.78 4.87
N LYS A 65 18.77 -16.81 6.17
CA LYS A 65 17.96 -16.17 7.21
C LYS A 65 17.78 -14.65 7.00
N ASP A 66 18.72 -13.99 6.31
CA ASP A 66 18.72 -12.53 6.08
C ASP A 66 17.68 -12.10 5.04
N TYR A 67 16.98 -13.06 4.41
CA TYR A 67 15.82 -12.80 3.56
C TYR A 67 14.52 -12.63 4.36
N LEU A 68 14.45 -13.09 5.62
CA LEU A 68 13.35 -12.72 6.51
C LEU A 68 13.36 -11.20 6.72
N GLY A 69 12.22 -10.59 6.99
CA GLY A 69 12.16 -9.14 7.27
C GLY A 69 12.52 -8.21 6.10
N ARG A 70 12.73 -8.75 4.90
CA ARG A 70 12.82 -7.98 3.65
C ARG A 70 11.45 -7.76 3.05
N SER A 71 11.31 -6.67 2.31
CA SER A 71 10.09 -6.41 1.58
C SER A 71 10.00 -7.24 0.29
N TYR A 72 8.77 -7.36 -0.23
CA TYR A 72 8.44 -8.20 -1.37
C TYR A 72 7.44 -7.50 -2.31
N ASP A 73 7.81 -7.43 -3.58
CA ASP A 73 7.02 -6.86 -4.68
C ASP A 73 6.32 -7.95 -5.49
N THR A 74 5.01 -7.76 -5.66
CA THR A 74 4.11 -8.64 -6.43
C THR A 74 3.58 -7.99 -7.70
N GLN A 75 3.98 -6.74 -8.01
CA GLN A 75 3.51 -6.03 -9.20
C GLN A 75 4.23 -6.49 -10.46
N ASN A 76 5.55 -6.64 -10.36
CA ASN A 76 6.40 -6.92 -11.50
C ASN A 76 6.65 -8.42 -11.70
N THR A 77 6.27 -9.24 -10.73
CA THR A 77 6.47 -10.69 -10.74
C THR A 77 5.36 -11.43 -9.99
N SER A 78 5.21 -12.73 -10.23
CA SER A 78 4.22 -13.54 -9.50
C SER A 78 4.65 -13.76 -8.04
N VAL A 79 3.68 -14.00 -7.16
CA VAL A 79 3.93 -14.52 -5.81
C VAL A 79 4.79 -15.78 -5.88
N GLY A 80 5.67 -15.97 -4.90
CA GLY A 80 6.58 -17.10 -4.88
C GLY A 80 7.90 -16.88 -5.64
N ASN A 81 8.07 -15.80 -6.40
CA ASN A 81 9.27 -15.55 -7.22
C ASN A 81 10.37 -14.77 -6.44
N PRO A 82 11.59 -15.30 -6.33
CA PRO A 82 12.71 -14.60 -5.66
C PRO A 82 13.04 -13.23 -6.23
N GLU A 83 12.68 -12.97 -7.49
CA GLU A 83 12.79 -11.65 -8.11
C GLU A 83 11.86 -10.61 -7.51
N GLY A 84 10.92 -11.01 -6.65
CA GLY A 84 10.07 -10.09 -5.89
C GLY A 84 10.76 -9.58 -4.61
N ILE A 85 11.85 -10.20 -4.17
CA ILE A 85 12.58 -9.75 -2.98
C ILE A 85 13.17 -8.36 -3.22
N ARG A 86 13.04 -7.48 -2.22
CA ARG A 86 13.54 -6.11 -2.25
C ARG A 86 14.42 -5.83 -1.02
N PHE A 87 14.37 -4.61 -0.51
CA PHE A 87 15.25 -4.08 0.52
C PHE A 87 14.84 -4.55 1.93
N PRO A 88 15.79 -4.54 2.90
CA PRO A 88 15.48 -4.85 4.29
C PRO A 88 14.55 -3.80 4.91
N VAL A 89 13.53 -4.27 5.61
CA VAL A 89 12.59 -3.46 6.40
C VAL A 89 12.86 -3.64 7.89
N ILE A 90 13.16 -4.87 8.30
CA ILE A 90 13.52 -5.23 9.67
C ILE A 90 15.04 -5.39 9.75
N ASP A 91 15.63 -4.88 10.84
CA ASP A 91 16.96 -5.24 11.28
C ASP A 91 16.92 -6.64 11.91
N VAL A 92 17.00 -7.66 11.04
CA VAL A 92 16.86 -9.07 11.42
C VAL A 92 18.01 -9.53 12.28
N GLU A 93 19.23 -9.04 12.04
CA GLU A 93 20.41 -9.38 12.83
C GLU A 93 20.22 -8.95 14.28
N LYS A 94 19.79 -7.71 14.50
CA LYS A 94 19.48 -7.19 15.84
C LYS A 94 18.30 -7.93 16.47
N LEU A 95 17.23 -8.19 15.72
CA LEU A 95 16.06 -8.91 16.23
C LEU A 95 16.41 -10.35 16.65
N PHE A 96 17.21 -11.05 15.84
CA PHE A 96 17.68 -12.40 16.11
C PHE A 96 18.60 -12.46 17.32
N THR A 97 19.53 -11.51 17.43
CA THR A 97 20.45 -11.40 18.57
C THR A 97 19.69 -11.23 19.89
N ASP A 98 18.69 -10.35 19.90
CA ASP A 98 17.90 -10.07 21.10
C ASP A 98 16.86 -11.17 21.41
N ASN A 99 16.28 -11.81 20.37
CA ASN A 99 15.16 -12.73 20.49
C ASN A 99 15.31 -13.96 19.56
N PRO A 100 16.31 -14.83 19.79
CA PRO A 100 16.59 -15.95 18.87
C PRO A 100 15.40 -16.91 18.71
N ASN A 101 14.57 -17.06 19.76
CA ASN A 101 13.38 -17.91 19.75
C ASN A 101 12.22 -17.37 18.89
N TYR A 102 12.34 -16.17 18.31
CA TYR A 102 11.38 -15.68 17.32
C TYR A 102 11.61 -16.27 15.93
N PHE A 103 12.71 -17.01 15.74
CA PHE A 103 13.08 -17.59 14.47
C PHE A 103 13.04 -19.10 14.55
N LEU A 104 12.47 -19.70 13.52
CA LEU A 104 12.38 -21.13 13.35
C LEU A 104 13.05 -21.50 12.04
N ASN A 105 14.00 -22.43 12.11
CA ASN A 105 14.63 -23.06 10.96
C ASN A 105 14.39 -24.56 11.06
N ILE A 106 13.69 -25.13 10.08
CA ILE A 106 13.42 -26.57 9.99
C ILE A 106 13.96 -27.07 8.68
N GLN A 107 14.94 -27.97 8.73
CA GLN A 107 15.38 -28.74 7.57
C GLN A 107 14.28 -29.71 7.13
N HIS A 108 13.96 -29.66 5.84
CA HIS A 108 13.03 -30.56 5.20
C HIS A 108 13.41 -30.74 3.73
N ASN A 109 14.07 -31.86 3.45
CA ASN A 109 14.50 -32.22 2.11
C ASN A 109 13.36 -32.90 1.36
N SER A 110 12.77 -32.19 0.39
CA SER A 110 11.74 -32.76 -0.48
C SER A 110 11.92 -32.31 -1.92
N THR A 111 11.41 -33.11 -2.86
CA THR A 111 11.30 -32.71 -4.26
C THR A 111 9.87 -32.93 -4.72
N GLU A 112 9.27 -31.89 -5.27
CA GLU A 112 7.85 -31.85 -5.60
C GLU A 112 7.66 -31.22 -6.98
N ALA A 113 6.77 -31.80 -7.78
CA ALA A 113 6.30 -31.19 -9.02
C ALA A 113 4.83 -30.82 -8.85
N THR A 114 4.51 -29.54 -9.07
CA THR A 114 3.14 -29.04 -9.03
C THR A 114 2.83 -28.30 -10.31
N SER A 115 1.64 -28.53 -10.86
CA SER A 115 1.18 -27.80 -12.04
C SER A 115 -0.29 -27.43 -11.93
N PHE A 116 -0.64 -26.32 -12.56
CA PHE A 116 -2.04 -25.92 -12.72
C PHE A 116 -2.21 -25.05 -13.98
N SER A 117 -3.43 -25.06 -14.50
CA SER A 117 -3.82 -24.30 -15.68
C SER A 117 -4.96 -23.34 -15.39
N PHE A 118 -4.99 -22.24 -16.15
CA PHE A 118 -5.95 -21.15 -16.01
C PHE A 118 -6.33 -20.54 -17.37
N SER A 119 -7.61 -20.25 -17.57
CA SER A 119 -8.11 -19.63 -18.83
C SER A 119 -7.92 -18.12 -18.89
N ASP A 120 -7.74 -17.49 -17.74
CA ASP A 120 -7.57 -16.06 -17.58
C ASP A 120 -6.88 -15.79 -16.23
N PHE A 121 -6.40 -14.56 -16.05
CA PHE A 121 -5.61 -14.22 -14.87
C PHE A 121 -6.46 -14.06 -13.60
N GLU A 122 -7.77 -13.87 -13.72
CA GLU A 122 -8.70 -13.99 -12.59
C GLU A 122 -8.71 -15.44 -12.06
N ARG A 123 -8.73 -16.45 -12.94
CA ARG A 123 -8.63 -17.85 -12.56
C ARG A 123 -7.25 -18.24 -12.04
N TYR A 124 -6.17 -17.60 -12.51
CA TYR A 124 -4.85 -17.74 -11.90
C TYR A 124 -4.89 -17.38 -10.41
N GLU A 125 -5.50 -16.24 -10.06
CA GLU A 125 -5.59 -15.76 -8.68
C GLU A 125 -6.37 -16.73 -7.79
N MET A 126 -7.45 -17.34 -8.32
CA MET A 126 -8.22 -18.35 -7.59
C MET A 126 -7.49 -19.69 -7.41
N LYS A 127 -6.68 -20.11 -8.38
CA LYS A 127 -6.10 -21.47 -8.43
C LYS A 127 -4.67 -21.57 -7.91
N SER A 128 -3.90 -20.50 -7.94
CA SER A 128 -2.49 -20.54 -7.55
C SER A 128 -2.33 -20.86 -6.06
N ALA A 129 -1.65 -21.97 -5.74
CA ALA A 129 -1.38 -22.37 -4.37
C ALA A 129 -0.52 -21.34 -3.60
N GLU A 130 0.40 -20.66 -4.29
CA GLU A 130 1.21 -19.58 -3.72
C GLU A 130 0.31 -18.38 -3.32
N THR A 131 -0.69 -18.03 -4.14
CA THR A 131 -1.68 -17.00 -3.77
C THR A 131 -2.52 -17.38 -2.55
N GLN A 132 -2.97 -18.63 -2.48
CA GLN A 132 -3.81 -19.12 -1.38
C GLN A 132 -3.06 -19.24 -0.04
N THR A 133 -1.80 -19.69 -0.08
CA THR A 133 -0.96 -19.88 1.12
C THR A 133 -0.33 -18.58 1.63
N THR A 134 -0.26 -17.56 0.77
CA THR A 134 0.28 -16.25 1.11
C THR A 134 -0.73 -15.36 1.87
N THR A 135 -2.03 -15.59 1.68
CA THR A 135 -3.11 -14.71 2.17
C THR A 135 -3.74 -15.15 3.50
N GLY A 136 -3.30 -16.26 4.11
CA GLY A 136 -3.94 -17.00 5.21
C GLY A 136 -4.27 -16.29 6.53
N GLY A 137 -4.19 -14.96 6.60
CA GLY A 137 -4.69 -14.17 7.72
C GLY A 137 -5.19 -12.76 7.35
N PHE A 138 -5.16 -12.36 6.08
CA PHE A 138 -5.65 -11.07 5.61
C PHE A 138 -6.65 -11.29 4.48
N GLY A 139 -7.93 -10.92 4.69
CA GLY A 139 -9.02 -11.14 3.74
C GLY A 139 -9.00 -10.26 2.50
N LEU A 140 -7.84 -10.04 1.88
CA LEU A 140 -7.72 -9.28 0.63
C LEU A 140 -7.54 -10.26 -0.55
N ASN A 141 -8.54 -10.28 -1.44
CA ASN A 141 -8.36 -10.68 -2.83
C ASN A 141 -7.71 -9.49 -3.55
N LEU A 142 -6.42 -9.59 -3.90
CA LEU A 142 -5.53 -8.45 -4.02
C LEU A 142 -5.33 -7.90 -5.43
N GLY A 143 -5.85 -8.54 -6.49
CA GLY A 143 -5.78 -8.06 -7.89
C GLY A 143 -4.34 -7.88 -8.45
N LEU A 144 -3.35 -7.82 -7.58
CA LEU A 144 -1.93 -7.62 -7.80
C LEU A 144 -1.29 -8.92 -8.22
N PHE A 145 -1.79 -10.04 -7.69
CA PHE A 145 -1.28 -11.35 -8.05
C PHE A 145 -1.57 -11.68 -9.50
N LYS A 146 -2.75 -11.29 -10.01
CA LYS A 146 -3.06 -11.39 -11.44
C LYS A 146 -2.24 -10.42 -12.30
N ILE A 147 -1.96 -9.21 -11.82
CA ILE A 147 -1.07 -8.24 -12.50
C ILE A 147 0.35 -8.80 -12.62
N GLY A 148 0.93 -9.25 -11.51
CA GLY A 148 2.27 -9.84 -11.46
C GLY A 148 2.39 -11.12 -12.29
N ALA A 149 1.38 -11.99 -12.25
CA ALA A 149 1.33 -13.16 -13.11
C ALA A 149 1.26 -12.77 -14.60
N LYS A 150 0.46 -11.78 -14.96
CA LYS A 150 0.38 -11.28 -16.34
C LYS A 150 1.70 -10.70 -16.81
N SER A 151 2.39 -9.92 -15.96
CA SER A 151 3.74 -9.41 -16.23
C SER A 151 4.74 -10.55 -16.48
N LYS A 152 4.75 -11.56 -15.60
CA LYS A 152 5.58 -12.75 -15.72
C LYS A 152 5.35 -13.49 -17.04
N PHE A 153 4.09 -13.76 -17.40
CA PHE A 153 3.77 -14.42 -18.67
C PHE A 153 4.14 -13.56 -19.89
N ALA A 154 4.00 -12.23 -19.80
CA ALA A 154 4.39 -11.32 -20.87
C ALA A 154 5.91 -11.30 -21.07
N SER A 155 6.70 -11.44 -20.00
CA SER A 155 8.16 -11.58 -20.08
C SER A 155 8.60 -12.86 -20.81
N ALA A 156 7.79 -13.92 -20.76
CA ALA A 156 8.05 -15.17 -21.46
C ALA A 156 7.52 -15.17 -22.90
N PHE A 157 6.29 -14.70 -23.14
CA PHE A 157 5.58 -14.90 -24.42
C PHE A 157 5.20 -13.61 -25.18
N SER A 158 5.57 -12.43 -24.70
CA SER A 158 5.11 -11.10 -25.13
C SER A 158 3.66 -10.75 -24.76
N SER A 159 3.40 -9.45 -24.55
CA SER A 159 2.07 -8.93 -24.23
C SER A 159 1.03 -9.20 -25.33
N ASN A 160 1.44 -9.22 -26.61
CA ASN A 160 0.53 -9.48 -27.72
C ASN A 160 -0.06 -10.87 -27.65
N THR A 161 0.77 -11.87 -27.34
CA THR A 161 0.34 -13.25 -27.10
C THR A 161 -0.57 -13.31 -25.87
N VAL A 162 -0.11 -12.78 -24.74
CA VAL A 162 -0.81 -12.90 -23.44
C VAL A 162 -2.20 -12.25 -23.44
N ASN A 163 -2.42 -11.24 -24.28
CA ASN A 163 -3.71 -10.55 -24.39
C ASN A 163 -4.71 -11.22 -25.36
N GLN A 164 -4.37 -12.35 -26.00
CA GLN A 164 -5.30 -13.07 -26.86
C GLN A 164 -6.35 -13.82 -26.03
N THR A 165 -7.64 -13.57 -26.30
CA THR A 165 -8.77 -14.08 -25.50
C THR A 165 -9.05 -15.57 -25.64
N ASN A 166 -8.53 -16.21 -26.68
CA ASN A 166 -8.69 -17.65 -26.93
C ASN A 166 -7.54 -18.50 -26.38
N ARG A 167 -6.62 -17.87 -25.63
CA ARG A 167 -5.50 -18.59 -25.02
C ARG A 167 -5.85 -19.22 -23.70
N ILE A 168 -5.20 -20.35 -23.46
CA ILE A 168 -5.12 -21.03 -22.17
C ILE A 168 -3.67 -20.96 -21.71
N PHE A 169 -3.47 -20.90 -20.41
CA PHE A 169 -2.16 -20.79 -19.79
C PHE A 169 -2.00 -21.89 -18.73
N GLY A 170 -0.75 -22.20 -18.40
CA GLY A 170 -0.46 -23.07 -17.28
C GLY A 170 0.96 -22.89 -16.78
N GLU A 171 1.19 -23.40 -15.59
CA GLU A 171 2.45 -23.27 -14.87
C GLU A 171 2.83 -24.62 -14.27
N LEU A 172 4.09 -25.02 -14.45
CA LEU A 172 4.72 -26.15 -13.78
C LEU A 172 5.85 -25.62 -12.90
N ASN A 173 5.84 -26.01 -11.63
CA ASN A 173 6.91 -25.75 -10.67
C ASN A 173 7.49 -27.09 -10.21
N VAL A 174 8.76 -27.32 -10.51
CA VAL A 174 9.54 -28.40 -9.91
C VAL A 174 10.44 -27.79 -8.84
N THR A 175 10.17 -28.14 -7.60
CA THR A 175 10.74 -27.49 -6.41
C THR A 175 11.53 -28.52 -5.62
N VAL A 176 12.81 -28.24 -5.40
CA VAL A 176 13.68 -28.97 -4.46
C VAL A 176 13.78 -28.11 -3.22
N LYS A 177 13.16 -28.56 -2.13
CA LYS A 177 13.16 -27.87 -0.83
C LYS A 177 14.26 -28.45 0.03
N ASP A 178 14.97 -27.58 0.74
CA ASP A 178 16.06 -27.91 1.67
C ASP A 178 15.68 -27.57 3.11
N ALA A 179 15.30 -26.31 3.37
CA ALA A 179 14.88 -25.86 4.68
C ALA A 179 13.76 -24.83 4.60
N SER A 180 13.06 -24.66 5.72
CA SER A 180 12.07 -23.61 5.92
C SER A 180 12.59 -22.62 6.95
N TYR A 181 12.42 -21.33 6.65
CA TYR A 181 12.80 -20.21 7.49
C TYR A 181 11.54 -19.45 7.85
N GLU A 182 11.32 -19.21 9.14
CA GLU A 182 10.12 -18.55 9.63
C GLU A 182 10.45 -17.58 10.78
N MET A 183 9.86 -16.39 10.72
CA MET A 183 9.80 -15.43 11.81
C MET A 183 8.42 -15.49 12.45
N LEU A 184 8.37 -15.57 13.78
CA LEU A 184 7.15 -15.69 14.56
C LEU A 184 6.17 -14.55 14.25
N ALA A 185 5.05 -14.89 13.63
CA ALA A 185 4.07 -13.91 13.17
C ALA A 185 2.97 -13.65 14.22
N SER A 186 3.31 -12.90 15.27
CA SER A 186 2.35 -12.42 16.29
C SER A 186 2.26 -10.90 16.35
N SER A 187 1.14 -10.36 16.84
CA SER A 187 0.97 -8.92 17.06
C SER A 187 2.01 -8.35 18.04
N ASN A 188 2.41 -9.14 19.05
CA ASN A 188 3.47 -8.77 19.98
C ASN A 188 4.83 -8.61 19.27
N VAL A 189 5.21 -9.57 18.42
CA VAL A 189 6.46 -9.48 17.64
C VAL A 189 6.40 -8.28 16.68
N ALA A 190 5.28 -8.10 15.96
CA ALA A 190 5.11 -6.95 15.07
C ALA A 190 5.20 -5.61 15.81
N ASN A 191 4.66 -5.49 17.02
CA ASN A 191 4.80 -4.29 17.85
C ASN A 191 6.25 -4.05 18.27
N GLN A 192 6.97 -5.09 18.73
CA GLN A 192 8.38 -4.94 19.07
C GLN A 192 9.24 -4.53 17.87
N VAL A 193 8.94 -5.07 16.68
CA VAL A 193 9.60 -4.68 15.43
C VAL A 193 9.43 -3.20 15.18
N LYS A 194 8.19 -2.70 15.20
CA LYS A 194 7.88 -1.27 15.03
C LYS A 194 8.61 -0.40 16.05
N ASP A 195 8.69 -0.85 17.30
CA ASP A 195 9.29 -0.08 18.39
C ASP A 195 10.82 0.06 18.27
N LYS A 196 11.53 -1.01 17.86
CA LYS A 196 13.01 -1.06 18.02
C LYS A 196 13.81 -1.90 17.01
N TYR A 197 13.18 -2.48 15.98
CA TYR A 197 13.88 -3.32 14.99
C TYR A 197 13.60 -2.97 13.53
N LEU A 198 13.16 -1.74 13.22
CA LEU A 198 13.11 -1.30 11.82
C LEU A 198 14.52 -0.97 11.35
N ALA A 199 14.88 -1.42 10.15
CA ALA A 199 16.18 -1.14 9.54
C ALA A 199 16.33 0.37 9.33
N THR A 200 17.49 0.92 9.70
CA THR A 200 17.75 2.36 9.54
C THR A 200 17.62 2.83 8.09
N SER A 201 18.01 1.98 7.14
CA SER A 201 17.79 2.24 5.71
C SER A 201 16.31 2.42 5.37
N PHE A 202 15.44 1.55 5.90
CA PHE A 202 14.00 1.64 5.68
C PHE A 202 13.41 2.88 6.34
N LEU A 203 13.84 3.24 7.55
CA LEU A 203 13.39 4.48 8.21
C LEU A 203 13.78 5.73 7.42
N GLY A 204 14.99 5.73 6.83
CA GLY A 204 15.42 6.75 5.89
C GLY A 204 14.44 6.88 4.73
N GLU A 205 14.12 5.78 4.06
CA GLU A 205 13.20 5.77 2.92
C GLU A 205 11.77 6.15 3.33
N LEU A 206 11.25 5.64 4.45
CA LEU A 206 9.89 5.88 4.95
C LEU A 206 9.60 7.38 5.15
N TYR A 207 10.57 8.16 5.61
CA TYR A 207 10.39 9.60 5.88
C TYR A 207 10.95 10.55 4.80
N ASN A 208 11.79 10.04 3.90
CA ASN A 208 12.53 10.86 2.92
C ASN A 208 12.28 10.47 1.46
N THR A 209 11.43 9.47 1.17
CA THR A 209 10.96 9.19 -0.19
C THR A 209 9.47 9.41 -0.34
N THR A 210 9.07 9.71 -1.57
CA THR A 210 7.65 9.89 -1.88
C THR A 210 6.92 8.56 -1.72
N PRO A 211 5.61 8.57 -1.44
CA PRO A 211 4.86 7.32 -1.35
C PRO A 211 4.92 6.47 -2.64
N PHE A 212 5.04 7.11 -3.81
CA PHE A 212 5.31 6.44 -5.08
C PHE A 212 6.63 5.66 -5.05
N GLU A 213 7.75 6.33 -4.74
CA GLU A 213 9.07 5.70 -4.70
C GLU A 213 9.16 4.60 -3.66
N LEU A 214 8.54 4.78 -2.49
CA LEU A 214 8.49 3.77 -1.44
C LEU A 214 7.85 2.48 -1.96
N ILE A 215 6.70 2.58 -2.64
CA ILE A 215 5.99 1.42 -3.19
C ILE A 215 6.78 0.77 -4.33
N GLU A 216 7.38 1.56 -5.23
CA GLU A 216 8.18 1.03 -6.34
C GLU A 216 9.43 0.27 -5.84
N ASN A 217 10.08 0.79 -4.79
CA ASN A 217 11.31 0.20 -4.27
C ASN A 217 11.04 -0.98 -3.31
N PHE A 218 10.05 -0.88 -2.42
CA PHE A 218 9.81 -1.89 -1.39
C PHE A 218 8.69 -2.87 -1.75
N GLY A 219 7.74 -2.51 -2.61
CA GLY A 219 6.52 -3.27 -2.81
C GLY A 219 5.56 -3.14 -1.62
N TYR A 220 4.68 -4.12 -1.45
CA TYR A 220 3.58 -4.03 -0.49
C TYR A 220 3.66 -5.01 0.67
N PHE A 221 4.57 -5.97 0.60
CA PHE A 221 4.60 -7.10 1.52
C PHE A 221 5.96 -7.24 2.21
N LEU A 222 5.95 -7.99 3.30
CA LEU A 222 7.10 -8.40 4.06
C LEU A 222 7.21 -9.93 4.05
N ILE A 223 8.42 -10.43 3.86
CA ILE A 223 8.75 -11.85 3.93
C ILE A 223 8.90 -12.26 5.40
N THR A 224 8.00 -13.09 5.89
CA THR A 224 8.09 -13.67 7.25
C THR A 224 8.26 -15.18 7.24
N LYS A 225 8.05 -15.83 6.10
CA LYS A 225 8.25 -17.27 5.94
C LYS A 225 8.60 -17.63 4.51
N PHE A 226 9.59 -18.48 4.32
CA PHE A 226 9.90 -19.04 3.01
C PHE A 226 10.58 -20.42 3.11
N ASN A 227 10.61 -21.15 2.00
CA ASN A 227 11.45 -22.35 1.83
C ASN A 227 12.67 -22.02 0.99
N SER A 228 13.83 -22.58 1.32
CA SER A 228 15.06 -22.52 0.54
C SER A 228 15.23 -23.75 -0.36
N GLY A 229 16.06 -23.61 -1.39
CA GLY A 229 16.51 -24.70 -2.26
C GLY A 229 16.62 -24.24 -3.71
N GLY A 230 16.08 -25.03 -4.64
CA GLY A 230 16.00 -24.68 -6.06
C GLY A 230 14.60 -24.88 -6.64
N ARG A 231 14.23 -24.05 -7.63
CA ARG A 231 12.97 -24.21 -8.36
C ARG A 231 13.15 -24.03 -9.86
N ALA A 232 12.63 -24.95 -10.65
CA ALA A 232 12.40 -24.76 -12.07
C ALA A 232 10.94 -24.39 -12.31
N ASN A 233 10.73 -23.30 -13.04
CA ASN A 233 9.42 -22.78 -13.40
C ASN A 233 9.26 -22.82 -14.91
N ALA A 234 8.29 -23.58 -15.38
CA ALA A 234 7.93 -23.67 -16.79
C ALA A 234 6.54 -23.08 -17.00
N LEU A 235 6.46 -22.09 -17.88
CA LEU A 235 5.21 -21.47 -18.28
C LEU A 235 4.76 -22.04 -19.61
N TYR A 236 3.46 -22.26 -19.72
CA TYR A 236 2.82 -22.82 -20.90
C TYR A 236 1.75 -21.88 -21.43
N THR A 237 1.60 -21.84 -22.75
CA THR A 237 0.45 -21.21 -23.39
C THR A 237 0.03 -22.00 -24.62
N GLY A 238 -1.26 -22.06 -24.88
CA GLY A 238 -1.82 -22.66 -26.10
C GLY A 238 -3.12 -21.96 -26.52
N ILE A 239 -3.59 -22.27 -27.71
CA ILE A 239 -4.90 -21.85 -28.21
C ILE A 239 -5.84 -23.04 -28.10
N ASN A 240 -6.88 -22.91 -27.27
CA ASN A 240 -7.94 -23.90 -27.23
C ASN A 240 -8.89 -23.67 -28.42
N THR A 241 -9.03 -24.66 -29.28
CA THR A 241 -9.81 -24.54 -30.53
C THR A 241 -11.29 -24.89 -30.36
N GLN A 242 -11.71 -25.29 -29.16
CA GLN A 242 -13.07 -25.70 -28.87
C GLN A 242 -13.81 -24.69 -27.98
N THR A 243 -15.10 -24.50 -28.26
CA THR A 243 -16.00 -23.81 -27.34
C THR A 243 -16.40 -24.76 -26.22
N SER A 244 -15.75 -24.64 -25.07
CA SER A 244 -16.04 -25.40 -23.83
C SER A 244 -15.86 -24.50 -22.59
N SER A 245 -16.25 -24.99 -21.41
CA SER A 245 -16.06 -24.25 -20.16
C SER A 245 -14.58 -24.09 -19.80
N SER A 246 -14.26 -23.08 -19.00
CA SER A 246 -12.89 -22.85 -18.51
C SER A 246 -12.33 -24.07 -17.80
N GLU A 247 -13.12 -24.76 -16.98
CA GLU A 247 -12.71 -25.97 -16.25
C GLU A 247 -12.27 -27.09 -17.20
N THR A 248 -13.00 -27.31 -18.29
CA THR A 248 -12.66 -28.34 -19.28
C THR A 248 -11.36 -28.00 -20.00
N LYS A 249 -11.19 -26.74 -20.41
CA LYS A 249 -9.96 -26.27 -21.08
C LYS A 249 -8.74 -26.41 -20.18
N GLU A 250 -8.90 -26.06 -18.91
CA GLU A 250 -7.83 -26.13 -17.91
C GLU A 250 -7.45 -27.57 -17.60
N SER A 251 -8.42 -28.45 -17.37
CA SER A 251 -8.16 -29.87 -17.12
C SER A 251 -7.41 -30.54 -18.28
N GLY A 252 -7.79 -30.24 -19.53
CA GLY A 252 -7.07 -30.73 -20.71
C GLY A 252 -5.64 -30.16 -20.81
N THR A 253 -5.43 -28.93 -20.35
CA THR A 253 -4.10 -28.30 -20.31
C THR A 253 -3.24 -28.91 -19.20
N ASP A 254 -3.81 -29.18 -18.02
CA ASP A 254 -3.12 -29.88 -16.93
C ASP A 254 -2.65 -31.27 -17.37
N ALA A 255 -3.50 -32.04 -18.06
CA ALA A 255 -3.12 -33.32 -18.64
C ALA A 255 -1.96 -33.19 -19.65
N SER A 256 -1.97 -32.12 -20.45
CA SER A 256 -0.94 -31.85 -21.46
C SER A 256 0.39 -31.44 -20.83
N ILE A 257 0.36 -30.65 -19.75
CA ILE A 257 1.55 -30.29 -18.97
C ILE A 257 2.14 -31.53 -18.29
N ASN A 258 1.30 -32.35 -17.65
CA ASN A 258 1.74 -33.58 -16.99
C ASN A 258 2.40 -34.58 -17.96
N ALA A 259 1.95 -34.62 -19.22
CA ALA A 259 2.57 -35.44 -20.26
C ALA A 259 3.89 -34.86 -20.80
N SER A 260 4.26 -33.64 -20.41
CA SER A 260 5.36 -32.88 -21.01
C SER A 260 6.67 -32.88 -20.24
N PHE A 261 6.70 -33.40 -19.02
CA PHE A 261 7.91 -33.46 -18.21
C PHE A 261 8.18 -34.87 -17.68
N THR A 262 9.42 -35.12 -17.31
CA THR A 262 9.84 -36.33 -16.59
C THR A 262 10.67 -35.90 -15.40
N LEU A 263 10.39 -36.47 -14.22
CA LEU A 263 11.14 -36.21 -12.99
C LEU A 263 11.43 -37.55 -12.30
N ASN A 264 12.69 -37.98 -12.36
CA ASN A 264 13.16 -39.21 -11.72
C ASN A 264 14.01 -38.85 -10.50
N THR A 265 13.47 -39.10 -9.31
CA THR A 265 14.11 -38.81 -8.02
C THR A 265 14.58 -40.08 -7.28
N SER A 266 14.72 -41.21 -7.98
CA SER A 266 15.04 -42.49 -7.34
C SER A 266 16.42 -42.48 -6.70
N THR A 267 16.47 -42.87 -5.42
CA THR A 267 17.70 -43.08 -4.66
C THR A 267 18.55 -44.19 -5.30
N GLY A 268 19.60 -43.81 -6.03
CA GLY A 268 20.58 -44.70 -6.65
C GLY A 268 20.66 -44.62 -8.18
N GLY A 269 19.80 -43.85 -8.85
CA GLY A 269 19.87 -43.54 -10.28
C GLY A 269 20.45 -42.14 -10.57
N SER A 270 20.76 -41.84 -11.84
CA SER A 270 21.02 -40.46 -12.27
C SER A 270 19.76 -39.63 -12.04
N LEU A 271 19.88 -38.51 -11.31
CA LEU A 271 18.81 -37.53 -11.22
C LEU A 271 18.51 -37.02 -12.63
N ASP A 272 17.28 -37.20 -13.07
CA ASP A 272 16.84 -36.81 -14.41
C ASP A 272 15.60 -35.94 -14.30
N PHE A 273 15.71 -34.75 -14.85
CA PHE A 273 14.60 -33.82 -14.96
C PHE A 273 14.66 -33.16 -16.32
N GLY A 274 13.61 -33.33 -17.11
CA GLY A 274 13.51 -32.76 -18.44
C GLY A 274 12.10 -32.28 -18.75
N ILE A 275 12.02 -31.29 -19.64
CA ILE A 275 10.77 -30.76 -20.20
C ILE A 275 10.84 -30.87 -21.72
N GLY A 276 9.80 -31.43 -22.30
CA GLY A 276 9.74 -31.80 -23.70
C GLY A 276 9.59 -33.31 -23.85
N ASN A 277 8.45 -33.73 -24.39
CA ASN A 277 8.18 -35.12 -24.73
C ASN A 277 7.27 -35.14 -25.96
N THR A 278 7.58 -35.99 -26.95
CA THR A 278 6.75 -36.17 -28.16
C THR A 278 5.30 -36.52 -27.84
N ASN A 279 5.02 -37.20 -26.72
CA ASN A 279 3.65 -37.54 -26.32
C ASN A 279 2.85 -36.32 -25.84
N ALA A 280 3.51 -35.25 -25.36
CA ALA A 280 2.83 -34.06 -24.86
C ALA A 280 2.02 -33.36 -25.95
N GLN A 281 2.55 -33.28 -27.17
CA GLN A 281 1.85 -32.70 -28.31
C GLN A 281 0.62 -33.55 -28.69
N THR A 282 0.72 -34.88 -28.62
CA THR A 282 -0.41 -35.80 -28.84
C THR A 282 -1.52 -35.56 -27.83
N VAL A 283 -1.17 -35.47 -26.54
CA VAL A 283 -2.13 -35.19 -25.46
C VAL A 283 -2.75 -33.80 -25.64
N ALA A 284 -1.95 -32.77 -25.93
CA ALA A 284 -2.45 -31.41 -26.21
C ALA A 284 -3.45 -31.39 -27.38
N THR A 285 -3.13 -32.08 -28.48
CA THR A 285 -4.00 -32.17 -29.66
C THR A 285 -5.31 -32.89 -29.31
N SER A 286 -5.26 -33.98 -28.54
CA SER A 286 -6.47 -34.70 -28.08
C SER A 286 -7.37 -33.84 -27.17
N ASN A 287 -6.80 -32.84 -26.52
CA ASN A 287 -7.49 -31.86 -25.68
C ASN A 287 -7.83 -30.55 -26.42
N ASN A 288 -7.75 -30.54 -27.76
CA ASN A 288 -8.06 -29.38 -28.60
C ASN A 288 -7.16 -28.16 -28.35
N ILE A 289 -5.90 -28.39 -27.98
CA ILE A 289 -4.90 -27.34 -27.75
C ILE A 289 -3.95 -27.30 -28.93
N SER A 290 -3.94 -26.17 -29.63
CA SER A 290 -3.03 -25.86 -30.72
C SER A 290 -1.99 -24.83 -30.28
N GLN A 291 -0.89 -24.69 -31.02
CA GLN A 291 0.18 -23.75 -30.70
C GLN A 291 0.63 -23.83 -29.23
N PHE A 292 0.82 -25.05 -28.72
CA PHE A 292 1.20 -25.26 -27.33
C PHE A 292 2.69 -25.01 -27.16
N HIS A 293 3.05 -23.93 -26.46
CA HIS A 293 4.43 -23.48 -26.27
C HIS A 293 4.81 -23.50 -24.81
N VAL A 294 6.11 -23.69 -24.55
CA VAL A 294 6.71 -23.66 -23.23
C VAL A 294 7.91 -22.72 -23.18
N SER A 295 8.11 -22.08 -22.04
CA SER A 295 9.30 -21.31 -21.69
C SER A 295 9.71 -21.63 -20.25
N VAL A 296 11.01 -21.82 -19.99
CA VAL A 296 11.53 -22.35 -18.73
C VAL A 296 12.50 -21.37 -18.09
N LYS A 297 12.49 -21.30 -16.77
CA LYS A 297 13.43 -20.53 -15.94
C LYS A 297 13.76 -21.31 -14.68
N THR A 298 14.97 -21.16 -14.14
CA THR A 298 15.39 -21.79 -12.88
C THR A 298 15.82 -20.75 -11.84
N TYR A 299 15.62 -21.08 -10.57
CA TYR A 299 16.05 -20.32 -9.39
C TYR A 299 16.91 -21.23 -8.52
N GLY A 300 18.04 -20.72 -8.04
CA GLY A 300 19.04 -21.52 -7.31
C GLY A 300 19.72 -22.55 -8.20
N GLY A 301 20.74 -23.20 -7.65
CA GLY A 301 21.57 -24.16 -8.39
C GLY A 301 22.50 -23.50 -9.42
N GLY A 302 23.33 -24.32 -10.05
CA GLY A 302 24.15 -24.00 -11.22
C GLY A 302 23.56 -24.56 -12.52
N TYR A 303 24.15 -24.18 -13.65
CA TYR A 303 23.85 -24.73 -14.98
C TYR A 303 22.38 -24.65 -15.46
N GLY A 304 21.56 -23.81 -14.84
CA GLY A 304 20.17 -23.57 -15.23
C GLY A 304 19.99 -22.36 -16.15
N PHE A 305 18.76 -21.82 -16.17
CA PHE A 305 18.36 -20.64 -16.95
C PHE A 305 17.98 -19.48 -16.02
N GLY A 306 18.82 -18.45 -15.95
CA GLY A 306 18.57 -17.26 -15.11
C GLY A 306 17.42 -16.35 -15.61
N SER A 307 16.96 -16.55 -16.85
CA SER A 307 15.79 -15.90 -17.43
C SER A 307 14.91 -16.93 -18.12
N PHE A 308 13.67 -16.55 -18.44
CA PHE A 308 12.82 -17.38 -19.29
C PHE A 308 13.49 -17.64 -20.64
N THR A 309 13.55 -18.91 -21.03
CA THR A 309 14.06 -19.31 -22.35
C THR A 309 13.17 -18.77 -23.46
N THR A 310 13.71 -18.61 -24.67
CA THR A 310 12.89 -18.37 -25.86
C THR A 310 11.77 -19.42 -25.95
N PRO A 311 10.49 -19.03 -26.11
CA PRO A 311 9.39 -19.97 -26.23
C PRO A 311 9.61 -20.98 -27.35
N LYS A 312 9.36 -22.26 -27.06
CA LYS A 312 9.41 -23.35 -28.05
C LYS A 312 8.07 -24.08 -28.09
N SER A 313 7.70 -24.58 -29.27
CA SER A 313 6.58 -25.54 -29.40
C SER A 313 6.89 -26.75 -28.53
N ILE A 314 5.88 -27.30 -27.83
CA ILE A 314 6.09 -28.47 -26.98
C ILE A 314 6.55 -29.70 -27.78
N GLU A 315 6.21 -29.76 -29.06
CA GLU A 315 6.61 -30.80 -30.01
C GLU A 315 8.13 -30.86 -30.18
N THR A 316 8.79 -29.71 -30.14
CA THR A 316 10.23 -29.56 -30.39
C THR A 316 11.01 -29.10 -29.15
N ALA A 317 10.31 -28.88 -28.04
CA ALA A 317 10.95 -28.60 -26.75
C ALA A 317 11.75 -29.83 -26.32
N ASN A 318 13.00 -29.60 -25.92
CA ASN A 318 13.87 -30.58 -25.30
C ASN A 318 14.80 -29.80 -24.36
N VAL A 319 14.39 -29.70 -23.11
CA VAL A 319 15.08 -28.95 -22.05
C VAL A 319 15.53 -29.97 -21.01
N ASP A 320 16.85 -30.18 -20.92
CA ASP A 320 17.49 -31.01 -19.90
C ASP A 320 17.89 -30.13 -18.71
N LEU A 321 17.40 -30.49 -17.52
CA LEU A 321 17.65 -29.83 -16.25
C LEU A 321 18.31 -30.79 -15.24
N GLY A 322 18.82 -31.96 -15.65
CA GLY A 322 19.53 -32.89 -14.78
C GLY A 322 20.80 -32.30 -14.17
N GLY A 323 21.55 -31.49 -14.94
CA GLY A 323 22.71 -30.76 -14.44
C GLY A 323 22.36 -29.71 -13.39
N TRP A 324 21.26 -28.97 -13.61
CA TRP A 324 20.71 -28.03 -12.63
C TRP A 324 20.25 -28.75 -11.36
N LEU A 325 19.47 -29.82 -11.50
CA LEU A 325 18.98 -30.61 -10.37
C LEU A 325 20.14 -31.19 -9.53
N SER A 326 21.19 -31.68 -10.19
CA SER A 326 22.38 -32.22 -9.52
C SER A 326 23.18 -31.16 -8.75
N SER A 327 23.18 -29.92 -9.22
CA SER A 327 23.91 -28.82 -8.57
C SER A 327 23.29 -28.40 -7.23
N LEU A 328 22.00 -28.70 -7.01
CA LEU A 328 21.29 -28.41 -5.75
C LEU A 328 21.69 -29.35 -4.60
N ASN A 329 22.60 -30.30 -4.83
CA ASN A 329 23.25 -30.99 -3.72
C ASN A 329 24.22 -30.06 -2.95
N ASP A 330 24.65 -28.96 -3.56
CA ASP A 330 25.42 -27.91 -2.91
C ASP A 330 24.48 -26.83 -2.33
N GLN A 331 24.34 -26.84 -1.00
CA GLN A 331 23.47 -25.91 -0.27
C GLN A 331 23.88 -24.43 -0.44
N THR A 332 25.10 -24.13 -0.86
CA THR A 332 25.52 -22.75 -1.13
C THR A 332 24.86 -22.16 -2.38
N THR A 333 24.28 -23.02 -3.23
CA THR A 333 23.53 -22.61 -4.42
C THR A 333 22.04 -22.38 -4.14
N HIS A 334 21.59 -22.60 -2.90
CA HIS A 334 20.20 -22.47 -2.52
C HIS A 334 19.78 -21.01 -2.41
N VAL A 335 18.53 -20.76 -2.80
CA VAL A 335 17.89 -19.45 -2.71
C VAL A 335 16.51 -19.62 -2.06
N PRO A 336 15.85 -18.55 -1.59
CA PRO A 336 14.42 -18.61 -1.30
C PRO A 336 13.65 -19.05 -2.56
N ILE A 337 12.65 -19.91 -2.46
CA ILE A 337 11.94 -20.48 -3.63
C ILE A 337 10.42 -20.58 -3.48
N SER A 338 9.87 -20.32 -2.28
CA SER A 338 8.42 -20.30 -2.03
C SER A 338 8.19 -19.41 -0.82
N PHE A 339 7.33 -18.40 -0.96
CA PHE A 339 7.03 -17.42 0.09
C PHE A 339 5.64 -17.69 0.64
N GLN A 340 5.50 -17.70 1.95
CA GLN A 340 4.25 -18.04 2.62
C GLN A 340 3.93 -16.99 3.66
N ASN A 341 2.65 -16.80 3.96
CA ASN A 341 2.20 -15.86 4.98
C ASN A 341 2.79 -14.45 4.83
N LEU A 342 2.91 -13.92 3.60
CA LEU A 342 3.39 -12.55 3.40
C LEU A 342 2.53 -11.59 4.20
N ARG A 343 3.17 -10.64 4.87
CA ARG A 343 2.49 -9.67 5.72
C ARG A 343 2.46 -8.30 5.05
N PRO A 344 1.35 -7.54 5.09
CA PRO A 344 1.33 -6.18 4.58
C PRO A 344 2.44 -5.34 5.22
N LEU A 345 3.20 -4.61 4.41
CA LEU A 345 4.29 -3.76 4.87
C LEU A 345 3.81 -2.75 5.93
N GLY A 346 2.60 -2.21 5.74
CA GLY A 346 1.99 -1.26 6.67
C GLY A 346 1.71 -1.80 8.07
N ASP A 347 1.69 -3.12 8.30
CA ASP A 347 1.51 -3.68 9.65
C ASP A 347 2.77 -3.54 10.53
N PHE A 348 3.91 -3.19 9.93
CA PHE A 348 5.19 -2.95 10.59
C PHE A 348 5.55 -1.46 10.66
N ILE A 349 4.55 -0.57 10.59
CA ILE A 349 4.71 0.89 10.67
C ILE A 349 3.74 1.41 11.75
N HIS A 350 4.18 2.36 12.59
CA HIS A 350 3.33 2.97 13.62
C HIS A 350 2.46 4.11 13.06
N GLU A 351 2.97 4.77 12.04
CA GLU A 351 2.37 5.92 11.37
C GLU A 351 1.10 5.49 10.62
N THR A 352 -0.03 5.91 11.17
CA THR A 352 -1.38 5.60 10.69
C THR A 352 -1.59 6.08 9.27
N ASN A 353 -1.12 7.29 8.94
CA ASN A 353 -1.20 7.84 7.59
C ASN A 353 -0.38 7.05 6.58
N PHE A 354 0.83 6.61 6.92
CA PHE A 354 1.65 5.78 6.03
C PHE A 354 1.01 4.40 5.83
N ARG A 355 0.54 3.79 6.92
CA ARG A 355 -0.15 2.49 6.89
C ARG A 355 -1.42 2.55 6.05
N GLN A 356 -2.31 3.50 6.32
CA GLN A 356 -3.57 3.67 5.59
C GLN A 356 -3.34 3.94 4.12
N TYR A 357 -2.32 4.75 3.79
CA TYR A 357 -1.96 5.00 2.40
C TYR A 357 -1.53 3.72 1.66
N LEU A 358 -0.63 2.94 2.24
CA LEU A 358 -0.21 1.66 1.64
C LEU A 358 -1.40 0.70 1.45
N LEU A 359 -2.29 0.63 2.44
CA LEU A 359 -3.48 -0.22 2.39
C LEU A 359 -4.53 0.29 1.39
N SER A 360 -4.72 1.60 1.23
CA SER A 360 -5.69 2.16 0.28
C SER A 360 -5.20 2.05 -1.17
N VAL A 361 -3.88 2.17 -1.41
CA VAL A 361 -3.30 1.88 -2.72
C VAL A 361 -3.44 0.40 -3.06
N LEU A 362 -3.16 -0.49 -2.10
CA LEU A 362 -3.40 -1.93 -2.24
C LEU A 362 -4.86 -2.24 -2.59
N GLN A 363 -5.82 -1.62 -1.90
CA GLN A 363 -7.25 -1.82 -2.16
C GLN A 363 -7.69 -1.28 -3.52
N ALA A 364 -7.19 -0.12 -3.94
CA ALA A 364 -7.51 0.45 -5.26
C ALA A 364 -7.05 -0.41 -6.43
N LYS A 365 -6.04 -1.28 -6.24
CA LYS A 365 -5.63 -2.25 -7.27
C LYS A 365 -6.63 -3.40 -7.46
N ASN A 366 -7.58 -3.57 -6.53
CA ASN A 366 -8.62 -4.60 -6.58
C ASN A 366 -9.88 -4.14 -7.29
N ASP A 367 -10.16 -2.84 -7.21
CA ASP A 367 -11.40 -2.24 -7.70
C ASP A 367 -11.07 -1.22 -8.80
N PRO A 368 -11.39 -1.51 -10.08
CA PRO A 368 -11.16 -0.57 -11.17
C PRO A 368 -11.93 0.75 -11.02
N ASN A 369 -12.91 0.84 -10.12
CA ASN A 369 -13.65 2.06 -9.81
C ASN A 369 -13.03 2.89 -8.68
N GLN A 370 -12.06 2.33 -7.93
CA GLN A 370 -11.32 3.08 -6.92
C GLN A 370 -10.04 3.64 -7.52
N THR A 371 -9.84 4.95 -7.35
CA THR A 371 -8.60 5.62 -7.72
C THR A 371 -8.02 6.28 -6.48
N THR A 372 -6.99 5.65 -5.91
CA THR A 372 -6.15 6.30 -4.90
C THR A 372 -4.98 6.96 -5.63
N PRO A 373 -4.87 8.30 -5.64
CA PRO A 373 -3.76 8.97 -6.32
C PRO A 373 -2.44 8.59 -5.65
N ILE A 374 -1.47 8.17 -6.46
CA ILE A 374 -0.12 7.90 -5.99
C ILE A 374 0.72 9.17 -6.13
N TYR A 375 1.13 9.76 -5.00
CA TYR A 375 1.86 11.03 -4.99
C TYR A 375 3.33 10.80 -5.33
N ASN A 376 3.79 11.44 -6.42
CA ASN A 376 5.15 11.36 -6.93
C ASN A 376 6.05 12.51 -6.44
N SER A 377 5.55 13.36 -5.55
CA SER A 377 6.26 14.52 -5.02
C SER A 377 5.80 14.81 -3.60
N PHE A 378 6.71 15.35 -2.80
CA PHE A 378 6.38 15.90 -1.50
C PHE A 378 5.64 17.22 -1.65
N LEU A 379 4.67 17.44 -0.76
CA LEU A 379 3.93 18.68 -0.65
C LEU A 379 4.52 19.57 0.43
N VAL A 380 4.29 20.87 0.30
CA VAL A 380 4.61 21.84 1.35
C VAL A 380 3.56 21.72 2.47
N PRO A 381 3.96 21.56 3.74
CA PRO A 381 3.03 21.55 4.85
C PRO A 381 2.30 22.87 5.04
N GLN A 382 0.97 22.81 5.11
CA GLN A 382 0.11 23.98 5.20
C GLN A 382 -1.14 23.68 6.04
N LEU A 383 -1.78 24.75 6.52
CA LEU A 383 -3.10 24.69 7.13
C LEU A 383 -4.15 25.14 6.10
N TYR A 384 -5.26 24.43 6.06
CA TYR A 384 -6.39 24.72 5.18
C TYR A 384 -7.63 24.99 6.01
N VAL A 385 -8.38 26.02 5.64
CA VAL A 385 -9.57 26.46 6.36
C VAL A 385 -10.76 26.31 5.46
N TYR A 386 -11.75 25.57 5.95
CA TYR A 386 -13.04 25.35 5.29
C TYR A 386 -14.12 26.07 6.07
N LEU A 387 -15.06 26.68 5.37
CA LEU A 387 -16.21 27.35 5.97
C LEU A 387 -17.48 26.54 5.75
N SER A 388 -18.41 26.58 6.70
CA SER A 388 -19.78 26.12 6.51
C SER A 388 -20.77 27.09 7.13
N TRP A 389 -21.98 27.12 6.58
CA TRP A 389 -23.04 27.98 7.09
C TRP A 389 -23.61 27.40 8.38
N GLY A 390 -23.54 28.17 9.47
CA GLY A 390 -23.97 27.75 10.80
C GLY A 390 -25.40 28.17 11.17
N GLY A 391 -26.04 29.05 10.40
CA GLY A 391 -27.37 29.56 10.71
C GLY A 391 -27.46 31.08 10.84
N VAL A 392 -28.59 31.52 11.39
CA VAL A 392 -28.76 32.89 11.89
C VAL A 392 -28.95 32.80 13.40
N VAL A 393 -28.20 33.62 14.14
CA VAL A 393 -28.30 33.74 15.60
C VAL A 393 -28.74 35.15 15.97
N GLN A 394 -29.42 35.28 17.11
CA GLN A 394 -29.82 36.58 17.67
C GLN A 394 -28.86 36.95 18.79
N GLU A 395 -28.12 38.04 18.63
CA GLU A 395 -27.23 38.58 19.67
C GLU A 395 -27.56 40.05 19.89
N ASN A 396 -27.83 40.42 21.15
CA ASN A 396 -28.15 41.81 21.54
C ASN A 396 -29.27 42.48 20.73
N GLY A 397 -30.25 41.71 20.24
CA GLY A 397 -31.37 42.20 19.44
C GLY A 397 -31.08 42.36 17.94
N GLU A 398 -29.91 41.93 17.47
CA GLU A 398 -29.53 41.92 16.06
C GLU A 398 -29.47 40.48 15.51
N SER A 399 -29.89 40.32 14.25
CA SER A 399 -29.75 39.06 13.53
C SER A 399 -28.37 38.96 12.88
N LEU A 400 -27.54 38.03 13.35
CA LEU A 400 -26.20 37.78 12.84
C LEU A 400 -26.13 36.45 12.10
N THR A 401 -25.30 36.36 11.08
CA THR A 401 -24.96 35.10 10.42
C THR A 401 -23.92 34.37 11.25
N LEU A 402 -24.18 33.12 11.59
CA LEU A 402 -23.22 32.21 12.21
C LEU A 402 -22.44 31.51 11.10
N ILE A 403 -21.12 31.65 11.13
CA ILE A 403 -20.21 30.92 10.25
C ILE A 403 -19.41 29.95 11.11
N ARG A 404 -19.32 28.70 10.64
CA ARG A 404 -18.47 27.68 11.25
C ARG A 404 -17.25 27.49 10.38
N TYR A 405 -16.12 27.18 10.99
CA TYR A 405 -14.89 26.87 10.28
C TYR A 405 -14.21 25.63 10.83
N ARG A 406 -13.53 24.91 9.94
CA ARG A 406 -12.64 23.77 10.24
C ARG A 406 -11.24 24.12 9.76
N ILE A 407 -10.24 23.83 10.59
CA ILE A 407 -8.83 23.94 10.24
C ILE A 407 -8.28 22.54 10.07
N ASP A 408 -7.79 22.24 8.87
CA ASP A 408 -7.17 20.99 8.51
C ASP A 408 -5.68 21.17 8.30
N PHE A 409 -4.90 20.22 8.79
CA PHE A 409 -3.47 20.12 8.49
C PHE A 409 -3.22 19.18 7.32
N ARG A 410 -2.37 19.63 6.41
CA ARG A 410 -1.87 18.82 5.30
C ARG A 410 -0.36 18.66 5.44
N GLY A 411 0.10 17.41 5.57
CA GLY A 411 1.52 17.07 5.65
C GLY A 411 2.19 16.91 4.28
N ARG A 412 3.46 16.50 4.28
CA ARG A 412 4.29 16.36 3.06
C ARG A 412 3.88 15.21 2.14
N PHE A 413 3.19 14.18 2.65
CA PHE A 413 2.95 12.94 1.91
C PHE A 413 1.66 12.94 1.06
N GLY A 414 0.90 14.04 1.08
CA GLY A 414 -0.38 14.12 0.38
C GLY A 414 -1.46 13.18 0.96
N GLY A 415 -2.62 13.12 0.30
CA GLY A 415 -3.71 12.20 0.64
C GLY A 415 -4.77 12.83 1.52
N GLU A 416 -4.56 12.80 2.83
CA GLU A 416 -5.58 13.16 3.82
C GLU A 416 -5.37 14.54 4.43
N TYR A 417 -6.49 15.19 4.72
CA TYR A 417 -6.58 16.38 5.55
C TYR A 417 -6.84 15.93 6.99
N TYR A 418 -6.03 16.38 7.94
CA TYR A 418 -6.18 16.04 9.35
C TYR A 418 -6.89 17.19 10.08
N PRO A 419 -8.16 17.03 10.50
CA PRO A 419 -8.84 18.06 11.29
C PRO A 419 -8.05 18.33 12.57
N LEU A 420 -7.67 19.60 12.78
CA LEU A 420 -6.98 20.04 13.97
C LEU A 420 -7.92 20.74 14.95
N TYR A 421 -8.80 21.58 14.41
CA TYR A 421 -9.61 22.49 15.19
C TYR A 421 -10.87 22.89 14.44
N GLY A 422 -11.93 23.16 15.20
CA GLY A 422 -13.17 23.73 14.67
C GLY A 422 -13.62 24.86 15.58
N GLY A 423 -14.11 25.93 14.97
CA GLY A 423 -14.63 27.09 15.67
C GLY A 423 -15.78 27.73 14.91
N ASP A 424 -16.29 28.80 15.48
CA ASP A 424 -17.36 29.59 14.89
C ASP A 424 -17.17 31.09 15.21
N PHE A 425 -17.77 31.91 14.37
CA PHE A 425 -17.87 33.35 14.61
C PHE A 425 -19.19 33.88 14.04
N THR A 426 -19.65 34.98 14.62
CA THR A 426 -20.85 35.69 14.16
C THR A 426 -20.48 36.93 13.37
N MET A 427 -21.32 37.27 12.39
CA MET A 427 -21.12 38.45 11.55
C MET A 427 -22.39 39.07 11.03
N ARG A 428 -22.33 40.37 10.79
CA ARG A 428 -23.36 41.11 10.07
C ARG A 428 -23.24 40.80 8.58
N SER A 429 -24.34 40.95 7.84
CA SER A 429 -24.34 40.77 6.39
C SER A 429 -23.44 41.76 5.64
N THR A 430 -23.02 42.86 6.28
CA THR A 430 -22.12 43.87 5.73
C THR A 430 -20.65 43.58 6.00
N ASP A 431 -20.35 42.60 6.85
CA ASP A 431 -18.97 42.29 7.23
C ASP A 431 -18.27 41.51 6.11
N ASP A 432 -16.98 41.75 5.92
CA ASP A 432 -16.15 40.94 5.02
C ASP A 432 -15.79 39.63 5.70
N VAL A 433 -16.27 38.52 5.12
CA VAL A 433 -16.04 37.17 5.62
C VAL A 433 -14.55 36.83 5.68
N MET A 434 -13.80 37.23 4.66
CA MET A 434 -12.39 36.91 4.55
C MET A 434 -11.55 37.71 5.55
N ALA A 435 -11.91 38.97 5.80
CA ALA A 435 -11.26 39.79 6.81
C ALA A 435 -11.49 39.22 8.23
N LYS A 436 -12.73 38.82 8.55
CA LYS A 436 -13.04 38.16 9.82
C LYS A 436 -12.30 36.84 9.96
N LEU A 437 -12.37 35.99 8.94
CA LEU A 437 -11.68 34.70 8.94
C LEU A 437 -10.18 34.86 9.15
N THR A 438 -9.55 35.83 8.49
CA THR A 438 -8.11 36.12 8.65
C THR A 438 -7.78 36.50 10.08
N ALA A 439 -8.60 37.34 10.73
CA ALA A 439 -8.42 37.72 12.13
C ALA A 439 -8.57 36.51 13.08
N GLU A 440 -9.58 35.65 12.85
CA GLU A 440 -9.78 34.41 13.60
C GLU A 440 -8.59 33.46 13.45
N MET A 441 -8.05 33.31 12.24
CA MET A 441 -6.87 32.46 12.00
C MET A 441 -5.61 33.01 12.67
N ALA A 442 -5.45 34.35 12.72
CA ALA A 442 -4.33 34.98 13.42
C ALA A 442 -4.41 34.75 14.94
N LEU A 443 -5.62 34.82 15.50
CA LEU A 443 -5.88 34.47 16.90
C LEU A 443 -5.58 33.00 17.17
N TYR A 444 -6.09 32.09 16.33
CA TYR A 444 -5.84 30.66 16.43
C TYR A 444 -4.34 30.34 16.47
N GLN A 445 -3.55 30.90 15.55
CA GLN A 445 -2.09 30.67 15.51
C GLN A 445 -1.36 31.20 16.76
N THR A 446 -1.90 32.24 17.40
CA THR A 446 -1.35 32.79 18.65
C THR A 446 -1.67 31.87 19.83
N GLN A 447 -2.87 31.30 19.87
CA GLN A 447 -3.33 30.40 20.93
C GLN A 447 -2.79 28.96 20.77
N ASN A 448 -2.46 28.55 19.53
CA ASN A 448 -2.01 27.20 19.18
C ASN A 448 -0.66 27.28 18.45
N PRO A 449 0.44 27.55 19.18
CA PRO A 449 1.72 27.88 18.56
C PRO A 449 2.40 26.71 17.85
N PHE A 450 1.96 25.47 18.06
CA PHE A 450 2.63 24.27 17.52
C PHE A 450 2.74 24.31 15.99
N PHE A 451 1.63 24.53 15.26
CA PHE A 451 1.65 24.80 13.81
C PHE A 451 1.42 26.28 13.46
N GLY A 452 1.53 27.17 14.46
CA GLY A 452 1.18 28.59 14.33
C GLY A 452 2.07 29.41 13.39
N ASN A 453 3.15 28.81 12.89
CA ASN A 453 4.08 29.42 11.94
C ASN A 453 3.87 28.95 10.50
N LEU A 454 3.01 27.95 10.25
CA LEU A 454 2.68 27.50 8.90
C LEU A 454 1.81 28.52 8.16
N GLN A 455 1.83 28.46 6.83
CA GLN A 455 0.91 29.21 6.00
C GLN A 455 -0.52 28.69 6.20
N VAL A 456 -1.48 29.60 6.20
CA VAL A 456 -2.92 29.31 6.31
C VAL A 456 -3.60 29.71 5.02
N ASN A 457 -4.32 28.77 4.42
CA ASN A 457 -5.05 28.99 3.19
C ASN A 457 -6.55 28.76 3.38
N PHE A 458 -7.38 29.60 2.77
CA PHE A 458 -8.79 29.33 2.60
C PHE A 458 -8.99 28.35 1.44
N ALA A 459 -9.58 27.20 1.76
CA ALA A 459 -9.77 26.09 0.84
C ALA A 459 -11.14 26.13 0.14
N GLY A 460 -12.11 26.84 0.72
CA GLY A 460 -13.45 26.97 0.17
C GLY A 460 -14.55 26.79 1.21
N TRP A 461 -15.78 26.74 0.70
CA TRP A 461 -16.96 26.39 1.48
C TRP A 461 -17.20 24.89 1.35
N ASP A 462 -17.35 24.22 2.49
CA ASP A 462 -17.71 22.80 2.56
C ASP A 462 -19.23 22.69 2.75
N ASP A 463 -19.85 21.63 2.23
CA ASP A 463 -21.25 21.34 2.54
C ASP A 463 -21.36 21.06 4.06
N PRO A 464 -22.42 21.48 4.76
CA PRO A 464 -22.54 21.24 6.18
C PRO A 464 -22.47 19.73 6.41
N ASP A 465 -21.61 19.30 7.35
CA ASP A 465 -21.64 17.93 7.86
C ASP A 465 -23.11 17.56 8.10
N PRO A 466 -23.65 16.49 7.45
CA PRO A 466 -25.06 16.16 7.54
C PRO A 466 -25.51 15.85 8.98
N THR A 467 -24.58 15.67 9.92
CA THR A 467 -24.87 15.49 11.35
C THR A 467 -25.04 16.80 12.11
N GLY A 468 -24.55 17.93 11.60
CA GLY A 468 -24.61 19.25 12.26
C GLY A 468 -23.83 19.34 13.58
N GLU A 469 -23.08 18.30 13.95
CA GLU A 469 -22.29 18.26 15.19
C GLU A 469 -20.99 19.04 15.04
N ARG A 470 -20.60 19.75 16.11
CA ARG A 470 -19.23 20.26 16.26
C ARG A 470 -18.31 19.04 16.16
N PHE A 471 -17.32 19.04 15.25
CA PHE A 471 -16.38 17.92 15.08
C PHE A 471 -16.00 17.35 16.45
N PRO A 472 -16.28 16.06 16.72
CA PRO A 472 -16.20 15.55 18.07
C PRO A 472 -14.83 15.80 18.68
N GLU A 473 -14.77 16.27 19.94
CA GLU A 473 -13.50 16.69 20.58
C GLU A 473 -12.43 15.58 20.62
N TRP A 474 -12.83 14.31 20.54
CA TRP A 474 -11.92 13.15 20.43
C TRP A 474 -11.22 13.04 19.07
N PHE A 475 -11.60 13.82 18.05
CA PHE A 475 -10.85 13.92 16.79
C PHE A 475 -9.55 14.72 16.96
N ASN A 476 -9.49 15.67 17.89
CA ASN A 476 -8.43 16.67 17.92
C ASN A 476 -7.26 16.24 18.83
N ILE A 477 -6.04 16.34 18.32
CA ILE A 477 -4.81 16.22 19.12
C ILE A 477 -4.70 17.46 20.00
N GLN A 478 -4.55 17.31 21.32
CA GLN A 478 -4.31 18.46 22.20
C GLN A 478 -2.85 18.88 22.09
N LEU A 479 -2.56 19.78 21.13
CA LEU A 479 -1.20 20.21 20.79
C LEU A 479 -0.41 20.75 21.99
N ASN A 480 -1.11 21.34 22.97
CA ASN A 480 -0.50 21.87 24.20
C ASN A 480 -0.14 20.78 25.23
N ASN A 481 -0.66 19.57 25.08
CA ASN A 481 -0.42 18.44 26.00
C ASN A 481 0.66 17.48 25.49
N LEU A 482 1.21 17.72 24.30
CA LEU A 482 2.19 16.85 23.68
C LEU A 482 3.46 16.69 24.54
N LYS A 483 3.94 15.46 24.62
CA LYS A 483 5.23 15.10 25.24
C LYS A 483 6.11 14.36 24.26
N LYS A 484 7.42 14.53 24.38
CA LYS A 484 8.41 13.95 23.47
C LYS A 484 8.90 12.59 23.96
N TYR A 485 9.00 11.62 23.06
CA TYR A 485 9.64 10.32 23.26
C TYR A 485 10.48 9.98 22.03
N THR A 486 11.74 9.59 22.19
CA THR A 486 12.56 9.09 21.08
C THR A 486 12.76 7.59 21.24
N SER A 487 12.37 6.82 20.23
CA SER A 487 12.50 5.36 20.27
C SER A 487 13.94 4.90 20.06
N PRO A 488 14.27 3.64 20.40
CA PRO A 488 15.58 3.05 20.11
C PRO A 488 15.96 3.06 18.62
N ASN A 489 14.98 3.19 17.72
CA ASN A 489 15.18 3.31 16.27
C ASN A 489 15.49 4.75 15.82
N GLY A 490 15.51 5.72 16.74
CA GLY A 490 15.79 7.13 16.44
C GLY A 490 14.57 7.93 15.95
N ILE A 491 13.39 7.33 15.87
CA ILE A 491 12.15 8.05 15.56
C ILE A 491 11.73 8.86 16.79
N THR A 492 11.41 10.12 16.60
CA THR A 492 10.87 10.95 17.67
C THR A 492 9.35 11.04 17.53
N TYR A 493 8.67 10.75 18.63
CA TYR A 493 7.23 10.79 18.79
C TYR A 493 6.84 11.96 19.69
N LEU A 494 5.78 12.66 19.30
CA LEU A 494 5.14 13.74 20.04
C LEU A 494 3.75 13.26 20.41
N LEU A 495 3.52 12.92 21.67
CA LEU A 495 2.40 12.11 22.13
C LEU A 495 1.50 12.88 23.08
N ASP A 496 0.19 12.83 22.84
CA ASP A 496 -0.85 13.27 23.75
C ASP A 496 -1.46 12.03 24.43
N ALA A 497 -1.14 11.83 25.70
CA ALA A 497 -1.62 10.70 26.49
C ALA A 497 -3.11 10.80 26.86
N THR A 498 -3.74 11.97 26.71
CA THR A 498 -5.18 12.14 26.97
C THR A 498 -6.01 11.63 25.79
N THR A 499 -5.62 11.99 24.58
CA THR A 499 -6.35 11.58 23.35
C THR A 499 -5.81 10.31 22.72
N MET A 500 -4.67 9.80 23.20
CA MET A 500 -3.96 8.66 22.62
C MET A 500 -3.63 8.90 21.15
N LYS A 501 -3.17 10.10 20.82
CA LYS A 501 -2.78 10.51 19.47
C LYS A 501 -1.41 11.20 19.49
N GLY A 502 -0.79 11.31 18.33
CA GLY A 502 0.47 12.00 18.25
C GLY A 502 1.02 12.14 16.84
N TYR A 503 2.21 12.73 16.77
CA TYR A 503 3.00 12.86 15.55
C TYR A 503 4.32 12.12 15.68
N SER A 504 4.90 11.70 14.57
CA SER A 504 6.26 11.18 14.54
C SER A 504 7.10 11.81 13.44
N PHE A 505 8.41 11.86 13.63
CA PHE A 505 9.35 12.32 12.62
C PHE A 505 10.70 11.61 12.77
N PHE A 506 11.39 11.44 11.64
CA PHE A 506 12.73 10.89 11.57
C PHE A 506 13.64 11.85 10.79
N GLY A 507 14.50 12.57 11.52
CA GLY A 507 15.40 13.59 10.99
C GLY A 507 15.05 15.00 11.45
N ASP A 508 16.05 15.70 11.99
CA ASP A 508 15.85 17.02 12.63
C ASP A 508 15.44 18.13 11.65
N TYR A 509 15.69 17.99 10.35
CA TYR A 509 15.31 18.98 9.35
C TYR A 509 13.78 19.17 9.29
N LEU A 510 13.02 18.13 9.64
CA LEU A 510 11.56 18.16 9.64
C LEU A 510 11.00 19.19 10.63
N LEU A 511 11.73 19.46 11.72
CA LEU A 511 11.35 20.49 12.66
C LEU A 511 11.29 21.89 12.03
N ASP A 512 12.16 22.16 11.06
CA ASP A 512 12.15 23.43 10.32
C ASP A 512 11.11 23.43 9.22
N THR A 513 10.95 22.31 8.51
CA THR A 513 9.94 22.14 7.46
C THR A 513 8.54 22.38 8.00
N TYR A 514 8.24 21.82 9.17
CA TYR A 514 6.97 22.02 9.87
C TYR A 514 6.93 23.26 10.78
N ALA A 515 8.03 24.03 10.86
CA ALA A 515 8.13 25.25 11.66
C ALA A 515 7.83 25.06 13.16
N ILE A 516 8.19 23.87 13.69
CA ILE A 516 7.88 23.40 15.05
C ILE A 516 9.12 23.25 15.94
N ARG A 517 10.33 23.57 15.45
CA ARG A 517 11.60 23.37 16.17
C ARG A 517 11.58 23.95 17.58
N THR A 518 11.19 25.21 17.73
CA THR A 518 11.15 25.87 19.03
C THR A 518 10.22 25.16 20.01
N GLN A 519 9.04 24.77 19.54
CA GLN A 519 8.00 24.10 20.33
C GLN A 519 8.45 22.69 20.75
N VAL A 520 9.04 21.92 19.83
CA VAL A 520 9.54 20.56 20.12
C VAL A 520 10.77 20.57 21.04
N ASN A 521 11.62 21.58 20.94
CA ASN A 521 12.77 21.74 21.83
C ASN A 521 12.36 22.11 23.26
N ALA A 522 11.31 22.93 23.42
CA ALA A 522 10.75 23.28 24.72
C ALA A 522 9.83 22.18 25.31
N MET A 523 9.46 21.17 24.51
CA MET A 523 8.51 20.14 24.91
C MET A 523 9.09 19.20 25.98
N PRO A 524 8.34 18.91 27.07
CA PRO A 524 8.78 17.97 28.08
C PRO A 524 8.87 16.54 27.52
N ALA A 525 9.82 15.77 28.03
CA ALA A 525 9.91 14.34 27.73
C ALA A 525 8.79 13.55 28.44
N VAL A 526 8.42 12.41 27.87
CA VAL A 526 7.59 11.41 28.58
C VAL A 526 8.33 10.89 29.82
N THR A 527 7.59 10.56 30.88
CA THR A 527 8.15 10.08 32.15
C THR A 527 8.39 8.58 32.17
N ALA A 528 7.77 7.84 31.25
CA ALA A 528 7.91 6.39 31.09
C ALA A 528 7.83 6.02 29.60
N THR A 529 8.38 4.87 29.24
CA THR A 529 8.31 4.33 27.88
C THR A 529 6.85 4.10 27.49
N PRO A 530 6.33 4.79 26.46
CA PRO A 530 4.94 4.67 26.04
C PRO A 530 4.72 3.35 25.29
N VAL A 531 3.52 2.80 25.42
CA VAL A 531 3.05 1.69 24.57
C VAL A 531 2.50 2.29 23.27
N LEU A 532 3.35 2.44 22.26
CA LEU A 532 3.03 3.17 21.03
C LEU A 532 1.84 2.56 20.26
N SER A 533 1.62 1.25 20.36
CA SER A 533 0.47 0.57 19.72
C SER A 533 -0.91 1.05 20.21
N ASN A 534 -0.96 1.77 21.33
CA ASN A 534 -2.21 2.34 21.84
C ASN A 534 -2.51 3.73 21.26
N TYR A 535 -1.57 4.31 20.50
CA TYR A 535 -1.69 5.65 19.94
C TYR A 535 -2.02 5.61 18.45
N SER A 536 -2.83 6.56 17.98
CA SER A 536 -2.92 6.89 16.55
C SER A 536 -1.87 7.95 16.22
N ILE A 537 -0.78 7.53 15.56
CA ILE A 537 0.40 8.35 15.30
C ILE A 537 0.41 8.77 13.84
N TYR A 538 0.69 10.03 13.55
CA TYR A 538 0.77 10.56 12.19
C TYR A 538 2.21 10.98 11.85
N GLY A 539 2.80 10.37 10.83
CA GLY A 539 4.14 10.70 10.37
C GLY A 539 4.19 12.05 9.66
N LEU A 540 5.15 12.89 10.07
CA LEU A 540 5.45 14.22 9.51
C LEU A 540 6.48 14.11 8.39
#